data_AF-A0A8T3XST4-F1
#
_entry.id   AF-A0A8T3XST4-F1
#
_cell.length_a   1.000
_cell.length_b   1.000
_cell.length_c   1.000
_cell.angle_alpha   90.00
_cell.angle_beta   90.00
_cell.angle_gamma   90.00
#
_symmetry.space_group_name_H-M   'P 1'
#
loop_
_entity.id
_entity.type
_entity.pdbx_description
1 polymer ?
#
loop_
_entity_poly.entity_id
_entity_poly.type
_entity_poly.pdbx_seq_one_letter_code
_entity_poly.pdbx_strand_id
1 'polypeptide(L)'
;MYSTSKEEGPPPPDAGKYIRIGIVAVIAIVIFAIVGNQAVILSMNITEFDDKFTKPLFYSVVSAVILGITALVRVSSRSSITWYGIRTAITLLSKGTHESVTSNITSFKDYKLSVPHFVIWQITKVLLFGAFFSNIMFGFAAMYLIDGNDLGIENLSNLFSLPFVTPPTNPSYGIDKVIPMIPALLILVPPILGAIGIRLTLYVGLNSIIKVITSYLQDSSQGKPRFLSYVSAIEGLVGIAILWAGFNMFFTDQIDYNTRYAIAGTLLAGFVLIAFSILDKIRSRVLTHMLKRDVYIRVLTLIVIAVVVGAAMSVNNSIADARKIEFLGPYTAQQISVNRYLADLDKIQENTHDVKLQSVSPNNIQNYVNQNSDVLNVIRVWDWQAAFAKLKPEIGLIPYVDFEDNDILRFNNTLYWTASMKPILPP
;
A
#
# COMPACT_ATOMS: atom_id res chain seq x y z
N MET A 1 -44.47 37.96 -66.48
CA MET A 1 -44.97 36.57 -66.32
C MET A 1 -44.45 36.04 -64.99
N TYR A 2 -45.40 35.89 -64.05
CA TYR A 2 -45.42 35.14 -62.80
C TYR A 2 -44.12 34.72 -62.10
N SER A 3 -43.93 35.29 -60.91
CA SER A 3 -43.18 34.73 -59.79
C SER A 3 -43.94 33.54 -59.19
N THR A 4 -43.34 32.36 -59.20
CA THR A 4 -43.75 31.24 -58.35
C THR A 4 -42.93 31.29 -57.07
N SER A 5 -43.59 31.65 -55.98
CA SER A 5 -43.14 31.45 -54.60
C SER A 5 -42.82 29.97 -54.39
N LYS A 6 -41.55 29.64 -54.21
CA LYS A 6 -41.17 28.35 -53.63
C LYS A 6 -41.58 28.40 -52.16
N GLU A 7 -42.57 27.58 -51.79
CA GLU A 7 -42.94 27.31 -50.41
C GLU A 7 -41.70 26.85 -49.63
N GLU A 8 -41.37 27.57 -48.56
CA GLU A 8 -40.46 27.09 -47.53
C GLU A 8 -41.13 25.91 -46.83
N GLY A 9 -40.76 24.69 -47.20
CA GLY A 9 -41.14 23.50 -46.44
C GLY A 9 -40.66 23.62 -44.99
N PRO A 10 -41.40 23.07 -44.00
CA PRO A 10 -40.98 23.12 -42.61
C PRO A 10 -39.57 22.51 -42.46
N PRO A 11 -38.71 23.08 -41.60
CA PRO A 11 -37.35 22.56 -41.41
C PRO A 11 -37.42 21.07 -41.11
N PRO A 12 -36.51 20.25 -41.67
CA PRO A 12 -36.56 18.80 -41.48
C PRO A 12 -36.61 18.47 -39.99
N PRO A 13 -37.42 17.48 -39.56
CA PRO A 13 -37.54 17.12 -38.15
C PRO A 13 -36.14 16.89 -37.61
N ASP A 14 -35.82 17.55 -36.49
CA ASP A 14 -34.51 17.51 -35.85
C ASP A 14 -34.25 16.11 -35.27
N ALA A 15 -33.98 15.13 -36.15
CA ALA A 15 -33.76 13.73 -35.81
C ALA A 15 -32.62 13.56 -34.80
N GLY A 16 -31.67 14.51 -34.79
CA GLY A 16 -30.63 14.61 -33.79
C GLY A 16 -31.16 14.79 -32.36
N LYS A 17 -32.29 15.49 -32.18
CA LYS A 17 -32.95 15.65 -30.87
C LYS A 17 -33.52 14.32 -30.37
N TYR A 18 -34.19 13.55 -31.24
CA TYR A 18 -34.75 12.24 -30.89
C TYR A 18 -33.67 11.19 -30.64
N ILE A 19 -32.58 11.20 -31.41
CA ILE A 19 -31.41 10.33 -31.17
C ILE A 19 -30.76 10.65 -29.82
N ARG A 20 -30.55 11.93 -29.47
CA ARG A 20 -30.00 12.33 -28.16
C ARG A 20 -30.89 11.88 -27.00
N ILE A 21 -32.21 12.06 -27.12
CA ILE A 21 -33.17 11.61 -26.11
C ILE A 21 -33.15 10.08 -25.98
N GLY A 22 -33.09 9.36 -27.12
CA GLY A 22 -32.95 7.90 -27.14
C GLY A 22 -31.68 7.42 -26.43
N ILE A 23 -30.53 8.06 -26.69
CA ILE A 23 -29.27 7.75 -26.00
C ILE A 23 -29.38 7.99 -24.48
N VAL A 24 -29.95 9.13 -24.06
CA VAL A 24 -30.14 9.43 -22.63
C VAL A 24 -31.07 8.41 -21.97
N ALA A 25 -32.16 8.01 -22.65
CA ALA A 25 -33.08 7.00 -22.16
C ALA A 25 -32.40 5.62 -21.98
N VAL A 26 -31.59 5.20 -22.97
CA VAL A 26 -30.82 3.95 -22.87
C VAL A 26 -29.82 4.02 -21.72
N ILE A 27 -29.08 5.12 -21.57
CA ILE A 27 -28.14 5.30 -20.44
C ILE A 27 -28.89 5.22 -19.10
N ALA A 28 -30.05 5.89 -18.98
CA ALA A 28 -30.85 5.86 -17.76
C ALA A 28 -31.33 4.44 -17.41
N ILE A 29 -31.80 3.68 -18.41
CA ILE A 29 -32.22 2.28 -18.23
C ILE A 29 -31.04 1.42 -17.76
N VAL A 30 -29.87 1.57 -18.38
CA VAL A 30 -28.66 0.82 -18.00
C VAL A 30 -28.24 1.15 -16.57
N ILE A 31 -28.20 2.43 -16.20
CA ILE A 31 -27.88 2.85 -14.83
C ILE A 31 -28.90 2.27 -13.84
N PHE A 32 -30.19 2.38 -14.13
CA PHE A 32 -31.24 1.85 -13.27
C PHE A 32 -31.13 0.34 -13.08
N ALA A 33 -30.86 -0.42 -14.15
CA ALA A 33 -30.67 -1.86 -14.07
C ALA A 33 -29.44 -2.24 -13.21
N ILE A 34 -28.31 -1.53 -13.40
CA ILE A 34 -27.10 -1.76 -12.61
C ILE A 34 -27.34 -1.43 -11.14
N VAL A 35 -27.88 -0.24 -10.84
CA VAL A 35 -28.14 0.21 -9.47
C VAL A 35 -29.18 -0.68 -8.78
N GLY A 36 -30.24 -1.05 -9.48
CA GLY A 36 -31.28 -1.95 -8.96
C GLY A 36 -30.73 -3.32 -8.60
N ASN A 37 -29.92 -3.92 -9.48
CA ASN A 37 -29.28 -5.20 -9.20
C ASN A 37 -28.36 -5.13 -7.97
N GLN A 38 -27.53 -4.08 -7.88
CA GLN A 38 -26.64 -3.89 -6.72
C GLN A 38 -27.42 -3.64 -5.42
N ALA A 39 -28.54 -2.91 -5.48
CA ALA A 39 -29.38 -2.66 -4.31
C ALA A 39 -30.05 -3.94 -3.79
N VAL A 40 -30.49 -4.83 -4.69
CA VAL A 40 -31.03 -6.15 -4.30
C VAL A 40 -29.96 -7.00 -3.64
N ILE A 41 -28.76 -7.09 -4.24
CA ILE A 41 -27.63 -7.83 -3.66
C ILE A 41 -27.27 -7.28 -2.28
N LEU A 42 -27.21 -5.96 -2.13
CA LEU A 42 -26.94 -5.31 -0.85
C LEU A 42 -28.01 -5.68 0.19
N SER A 43 -29.29 -5.57 -0.18
CA SER A 43 -30.42 -5.88 0.70
C SER A 43 -30.42 -7.34 1.15
N MET A 44 -30.17 -8.28 0.23
CA MET A 44 -30.08 -9.71 0.53
C MET A 44 -28.94 -9.99 1.52
N ASN A 45 -27.75 -9.43 1.28
CA ASN A 45 -26.62 -9.62 2.18
C ASN A 45 -26.83 -9.02 3.57
N ILE A 46 -27.44 -7.83 3.67
CA ILE A 46 -27.80 -7.23 4.96
C ILE A 46 -28.79 -8.13 5.71
N THR A 47 -29.79 -8.66 5.01
CA THR A 47 -30.81 -9.51 5.64
C THR A 47 -30.25 -10.87 6.08
N GLU A 48 -29.35 -11.46 5.30
CA GLU A 48 -28.80 -12.80 5.56
C GLU A 48 -27.64 -12.80 6.57
N PHE A 49 -26.75 -11.80 6.49
CA PHE A 49 -25.49 -11.80 7.24
C PHE A 49 -25.38 -10.69 8.29
N ASP A 50 -26.28 -9.71 8.27
CA ASP A 50 -26.37 -8.59 9.22
C ASP A 50 -24.99 -8.01 9.58
N ASP A 51 -24.59 -8.07 10.86
CA ASP A 51 -23.30 -7.59 11.39
C ASP A 51 -22.07 -8.12 10.65
N LYS A 52 -22.11 -9.36 10.13
CA LYS A 52 -20.97 -9.95 9.40
C LYS A 52 -20.75 -9.27 8.05
N PHE A 53 -21.79 -8.69 7.48
CA PHE A 53 -21.72 -7.95 6.22
C PHE A 53 -21.61 -6.43 6.45
N THR A 54 -22.36 -5.87 7.40
CA THR A 54 -22.43 -4.43 7.63
C THR A 54 -21.13 -3.88 8.24
N LYS A 55 -20.45 -4.59 9.14
CA LYS A 55 -19.20 -4.11 9.76
C LYS A 55 -18.04 -3.94 8.77
N PRO A 56 -17.69 -4.93 7.93
CA PRO A 56 -16.65 -4.75 6.92
C PRO A 56 -17.01 -3.64 5.91
N LEU A 57 -18.29 -3.53 5.55
CA LEU A 57 -18.79 -2.46 4.67
C LEU A 57 -18.66 -1.09 5.33
N PHE A 58 -19.01 -0.96 6.61
CA PHE A 58 -18.83 0.26 7.38
C PHE A 58 -17.36 0.69 7.43
N TYR A 59 -16.44 -0.20 7.83
CA TYR A 59 -15.01 0.11 7.85
C TYR A 59 -14.46 0.45 6.46
N SER A 60 -14.92 -0.23 5.42
CA SER A 60 -14.58 0.08 4.03
C SER A 60 -14.98 1.51 3.65
N VAL A 61 -16.19 1.94 4.01
CA VAL A 61 -16.70 3.30 3.77
C VAL A 61 -15.92 4.33 4.57
N VAL A 62 -15.65 4.07 5.85
CA VAL A 62 -14.82 4.96 6.70
C VAL A 62 -13.44 5.17 6.07
N SER A 63 -12.79 4.08 5.64
CA SER A 63 -11.51 4.14 4.94
C SER A 63 -11.60 4.95 3.64
N ALA A 64 -12.60 4.66 2.80
CA ALA A 64 -12.82 5.35 1.53
C ALA A 64 -12.95 6.87 1.72
N VAL A 65 -13.65 7.30 2.78
CA VAL A 65 -13.81 8.71 3.11
C VAL A 65 -12.51 9.32 3.63
N ILE A 66 -11.89 8.74 4.66
CA ILE A 66 -10.69 9.32 5.31
C ILE A 66 -9.51 9.38 4.32
N LEU A 67 -9.18 8.26 3.68
CA LEU A 67 -8.07 8.18 2.74
C LEU A 67 -8.38 8.93 1.44
N GLY A 68 -9.63 8.87 0.95
CA GLY A 68 -10.08 9.62 -0.20
C GLY A 68 -9.97 11.14 0.00
N ILE A 69 -10.36 11.64 1.18
CA ILE A 69 -10.17 13.04 1.55
C ILE A 69 -8.67 13.38 1.59
N THR A 70 -7.87 12.54 2.25
CA THR A 70 -6.42 12.74 2.40
C THR A 70 -5.72 12.84 1.04
N ALA A 71 -6.05 11.94 0.11
CA ALA A 71 -5.45 11.85 -1.22
C ALA A 71 -5.98 12.90 -2.20
N LEU A 72 -7.30 13.11 -2.23
CA LEU A 72 -7.99 13.79 -3.33
C LEU A 72 -8.50 15.18 -2.98
N VAL A 73 -8.74 15.53 -1.71
CA VAL A 73 -9.29 16.85 -1.40
C VAL A 73 -8.17 17.88 -1.38
N ARG A 74 -8.40 18.97 -2.11
CA ARG A 74 -7.48 20.09 -2.18
C ARG A 74 -8.07 21.32 -1.51
N VAL A 75 -7.30 21.93 -0.60
CA VAL A 75 -7.71 23.14 0.13
C VAL A 75 -7.22 24.42 -0.57
N SER A 76 -6.04 24.41 -1.18
CA SER A 76 -5.43 25.58 -1.81
C SER A 76 -5.30 25.41 -3.34
N SER A 77 -5.59 26.48 -4.10
CA SER A 77 -5.64 26.53 -5.57
C SER A 77 -6.86 25.86 -6.23
N ARG A 78 -7.75 26.69 -6.78
CA ARG A 78 -8.99 26.31 -7.49
C ARG A 78 -8.77 25.74 -8.90
N SER A 79 -7.57 25.23 -9.18
CA SER A 79 -7.22 24.64 -10.48
C SER A 79 -7.57 23.15 -10.48
N SER A 80 -8.23 22.68 -11.55
CA SER A 80 -8.57 21.26 -11.73
C SER A 80 -8.03 20.78 -13.07
N ILE A 81 -7.19 19.74 -13.03
CA ILE A 81 -6.64 19.10 -14.24
C ILE A 81 -7.77 18.53 -15.09
N THR A 82 -8.73 17.84 -14.47
CA THR A 82 -9.86 17.21 -15.18
C THR A 82 -10.68 18.25 -15.94
N TRP A 83 -11.08 19.33 -15.26
CA TRP A 83 -11.92 20.37 -15.89
C TRP A 83 -11.13 21.21 -16.91
N TYR A 84 -9.83 21.42 -16.67
CA TYR A 84 -8.96 22.02 -17.67
C TYR A 84 -8.84 21.15 -18.93
N GLY A 85 -8.65 19.84 -18.76
CA GLY A 85 -8.57 18.88 -19.85
C GLY A 85 -9.86 18.82 -20.66
N ILE A 86 -11.02 18.74 -19.99
CA ILE A 86 -12.34 18.79 -20.64
C ILE A 86 -12.52 20.09 -21.42
N ARG A 87 -12.21 21.24 -20.82
CA ARG A 87 -12.32 22.54 -21.51
C ARG A 87 -11.42 22.58 -22.75
N THR A 88 -10.18 22.12 -22.62
CA THR A 88 -9.22 22.08 -23.72
C THR A 88 -9.69 21.15 -24.84
N ALA A 89 -10.21 19.96 -24.50
CA ALA A 89 -10.75 19.00 -25.47
C ALA A 89 -11.97 19.55 -26.21
N ILE A 90 -12.91 20.19 -25.49
CA ILE A 90 -14.08 20.84 -26.11
C ILE A 90 -13.62 21.93 -27.09
N THR A 91 -12.68 22.79 -26.68
CA THR A 91 -12.13 23.85 -27.54
C THR A 91 -11.43 23.29 -28.79
N LEU A 92 -10.77 22.13 -28.68
CA LEU A 92 -10.16 21.46 -29.83
C LEU A 92 -11.20 20.85 -30.77
N LEU A 93 -12.27 20.27 -30.24
CA LEU A 93 -13.35 19.67 -31.03
C LEU A 93 -14.26 20.71 -31.70
N SER A 94 -14.39 21.91 -31.12
CA SER A 94 -15.22 22.99 -31.66
C SER A 94 -14.54 23.82 -32.76
N LYS A 95 -13.36 23.43 -33.23
CA LYS A 95 -12.57 24.22 -34.20
C LYS A 95 -13.00 24.01 -35.65
N GLY A 96 -12.97 25.11 -36.42
CA GLY A 96 -12.93 25.08 -37.89
C GLY A 96 -11.51 24.84 -38.42
N THR A 97 -11.39 24.38 -39.67
CA THR A 97 -10.17 23.83 -40.31
C THR A 97 -8.96 24.78 -40.46
N HIS A 98 -9.04 26.05 -40.05
CA HIS A 98 -8.04 27.08 -40.38
C HIS A 98 -7.27 27.71 -39.19
N GLU A 99 -7.45 27.26 -37.95
CA GLU A 99 -6.74 27.86 -36.78
C GLU A 99 -5.63 26.97 -36.20
N SER A 100 -4.42 27.53 -36.05
CA SER A 100 -3.27 26.84 -35.44
C SER A 100 -3.57 26.26 -34.05
N VAL A 101 -3.15 25.02 -33.80
CA VAL A 101 -3.47 24.28 -32.55
C VAL A 101 -2.94 25.00 -31.30
N THR A 102 -1.85 25.75 -31.41
CA THR A 102 -1.12 26.36 -30.29
C THR A 102 -1.58 27.75 -29.88
N SER A 103 -2.37 28.46 -30.69
CA SER A 103 -2.80 29.85 -30.39
C SER A 103 -3.91 29.94 -29.32
N ASN A 104 -4.73 28.88 -29.17
CA ASN A 104 -5.91 28.90 -28.30
C ASN A 104 -5.77 28.07 -27.01
N ILE A 105 -4.61 27.45 -26.77
CA ILE A 105 -4.38 26.70 -25.53
C ILE A 105 -4.03 27.69 -24.43
N THR A 106 -4.99 28.00 -23.57
CA THR A 106 -4.75 28.82 -22.37
C THR A 106 -3.85 28.07 -21.40
N SER A 107 -2.85 28.72 -20.79
CA SER A 107 -2.01 28.07 -19.78
C SER A 107 -2.82 27.57 -18.59
N PHE A 108 -2.50 26.36 -18.11
CA PHE A 108 -3.12 25.80 -16.92
C PHE A 108 -2.82 26.63 -15.66
N LYS A 109 -1.74 27.42 -15.68
CA LYS A 109 -1.37 28.32 -14.57
C LYS A 109 -2.50 29.31 -14.23
N ASP A 110 -3.22 29.78 -15.24
CA ASP A 110 -4.25 30.82 -15.09
C ASP A 110 -5.66 30.25 -14.93
N TYR A 111 -5.81 28.93 -15.11
CA TYR A 111 -7.09 28.25 -15.01
C TYR A 111 -7.57 28.10 -13.56
N LYS A 112 -8.74 28.67 -13.25
CA LYS A 112 -9.39 28.59 -11.93
C LYS A 112 -10.89 28.34 -12.07
N LEU A 113 -11.40 27.43 -11.26
CA LEU A 113 -12.83 27.21 -11.09
C LEU A 113 -13.43 28.27 -10.16
N SER A 114 -14.73 28.54 -10.30
CA SER A 114 -15.49 29.30 -9.30
C SER A 114 -15.53 28.53 -7.97
N VAL A 115 -15.72 29.25 -6.86
CA VAL A 115 -15.71 28.65 -5.52
C VAL A 115 -16.76 27.54 -5.37
N PRO A 116 -18.04 27.73 -5.76
CA PRO A 116 -19.04 26.67 -5.62
C PRO A 116 -18.71 25.43 -6.44
N HIS A 117 -18.29 25.61 -7.71
CA HIS A 117 -17.92 24.50 -8.57
C HIS A 117 -16.70 23.74 -8.05
N PHE A 118 -15.75 24.45 -7.42
CA PHE A 118 -14.59 23.83 -6.82
C PHE A 118 -14.94 22.96 -5.61
N VAL A 119 -15.85 23.44 -4.74
CA VAL A 119 -16.31 22.70 -3.55
C VAL A 119 -17.09 21.45 -3.97
N ILE A 120 -18.08 21.61 -4.87
CA ILE A 120 -18.83 20.47 -5.43
C ILE A 120 -17.86 19.47 -6.03
N TRP A 121 -16.87 19.93 -6.80
CA TRP A 121 -15.88 19.04 -7.40
C TRP A 121 -15.02 18.30 -6.37
N GLN A 122 -14.68 18.89 -5.22
CA GLN A 122 -13.96 18.16 -4.17
C GLN A 122 -14.81 17.01 -3.60
N ILE A 123 -16.09 17.27 -3.35
CA ILE A 123 -17.03 16.26 -2.85
C ILE A 123 -17.21 15.15 -3.90
N THR A 124 -17.44 15.52 -5.16
CA THR A 124 -17.62 14.58 -6.26
C THR A 124 -16.39 13.67 -6.44
N LYS A 125 -15.16 14.17 -6.26
CA LYS A 125 -13.97 13.32 -6.31
C LYS A 125 -13.98 12.23 -5.24
N VAL A 126 -14.31 12.58 -4.01
CA VAL A 126 -14.36 11.59 -2.91
C VAL A 126 -15.45 10.55 -3.20
N LEU A 127 -16.62 10.96 -3.71
CA LEU A 127 -17.68 10.03 -4.06
C LEU A 127 -17.34 9.12 -5.25
N LEU A 128 -16.72 9.66 -6.29
CA LEU A 128 -16.38 8.90 -7.50
C LEU A 128 -15.17 7.99 -7.31
N PHE A 129 -14.16 8.44 -6.57
CA PHE A 129 -12.88 7.76 -6.45
C PHE A 129 -12.62 7.18 -5.06
N GLY A 130 -13.47 7.45 -4.07
CA GLY A 130 -13.30 6.96 -2.69
C GLY A 130 -13.26 5.45 -2.62
N ALA A 131 -13.99 4.75 -3.49
CA ALA A 131 -13.97 3.28 -3.56
C ALA A 131 -12.56 2.71 -3.79
N PHE A 132 -11.67 3.41 -4.50
CA PHE A 132 -10.27 3.00 -4.69
C PHE A 132 -9.43 3.04 -3.40
N PHE A 133 -9.95 3.67 -2.34
CA PHE A 133 -9.33 3.78 -1.04
C PHE A 133 -10.04 2.95 0.04
N SER A 134 -10.90 2.02 -0.37
CA SER A 134 -11.54 1.08 0.53
C SER A 134 -10.52 0.09 1.10
N ASN A 135 -10.28 0.15 2.41
CA ASN A 135 -9.41 -0.77 3.13
C ASN A 135 -10.04 -1.07 4.49
N ILE A 136 -10.50 -2.31 4.68
CA ILE A 136 -11.20 -2.73 5.89
C ILE A 136 -10.30 -2.59 7.13
N MET A 137 -9.02 -3.00 7.04
CA MET A 137 -8.08 -2.95 8.16
C MET A 137 -7.80 -1.51 8.60
N PHE A 138 -7.64 -0.60 7.65
CA PHE A 138 -7.48 0.82 7.96
C PHE A 138 -8.75 1.42 8.56
N GLY A 139 -9.92 1.13 7.97
CA GLY A 139 -11.19 1.62 8.49
C GLY A 139 -11.47 1.16 9.92
N PHE A 140 -11.15 -0.09 10.22
CA PHE A 140 -11.17 -0.63 11.57
C PHE A 140 -10.19 0.12 12.49
N ALA A 141 -8.93 0.28 12.07
CA ALA A 141 -7.92 1.01 12.83
C ALA A 141 -8.34 2.45 13.15
N ALA A 142 -8.91 3.15 12.16
CA ALA A 142 -9.39 4.52 12.32
C ALA A 142 -10.53 4.61 13.33
N MET A 143 -11.50 3.70 13.27
CA MET A 143 -12.60 3.66 14.25
C MET A 143 -12.10 3.30 15.63
N TYR A 144 -11.19 2.32 15.73
CA TYR A 144 -10.58 1.91 16.99
C TYR A 144 -9.88 3.08 17.71
N LEU A 145 -9.21 3.97 16.97
CA LEU A 145 -8.64 5.21 17.50
C LEU A 145 -9.68 6.26 17.88
N ILE A 146 -10.74 6.42 17.08
CA ILE A 146 -11.84 7.35 17.36
C ILE A 146 -12.54 6.99 18.67
N ASP A 147 -12.63 5.68 18.96
CA ASP A 147 -13.19 5.15 20.20
C ASP A 147 -12.24 5.34 21.41
N GLY A 148 -11.07 5.94 21.22
CA GLY A 148 -10.11 6.29 22.27
C GLY A 148 -9.12 5.18 22.63
N ASN A 149 -9.05 4.11 21.83
CA ASN A 149 -8.05 3.07 22.04
C ASN A 149 -6.68 3.46 21.43
N ASP A 150 -5.62 2.84 21.91
CA ASP A 150 -4.25 3.09 21.43
C ASP A 150 -3.78 2.02 20.43
N LEU A 151 -3.10 2.48 19.36
CA LEU A 151 -2.41 1.65 18.36
C LEU A 151 -0.88 1.83 18.42
N GLY A 152 -0.37 2.48 19.46
CA GLY A 152 1.03 2.83 19.66
C GLY A 152 1.51 3.99 18.78
N ILE A 153 0.61 4.92 18.45
CA ILE A 153 0.95 6.08 17.60
C ILE A 153 1.99 6.98 18.27
N GLU A 154 1.89 7.15 19.59
CA GLU A 154 2.86 7.86 20.41
C GLU A 154 4.30 7.36 20.25
N ASN A 155 4.46 6.06 20.00
CA ASN A 155 5.76 5.44 19.85
C ASN A 155 6.36 5.63 18.45
N LEU A 156 5.57 6.02 17.43
CA LEU A 156 6.04 6.17 16.04
C LEU A 156 7.22 7.12 15.87
N SER A 157 7.38 8.10 16.76
CA SER A 157 8.54 9.00 16.73
C SER A 157 9.88 8.26 16.92
N ASN A 158 9.88 7.15 17.67
CA ASN A 158 11.06 6.32 17.89
C ASN A 158 11.58 5.72 16.57
N LEU A 159 10.70 5.44 15.61
CA LEU A 159 11.03 4.88 14.30
C LEU A 159 12.13 5.69 13.59
N PHE A 160 12.07 7.01 13.66
CA PHE A 160 13.03 7.89 12.97
C PHE A 160 14.44 7.83 13.56
N SER A 161 14.59 7.32 14.78
CA SER A 161 15.89 7.12 15.43
C SER A 161 16.48 5.74 15.19
N LEU A 162 15.65 4.72 14.93
CA LEU A 162 16.07 3.32 14.84
C LEU A 162 17.17 3.08 13.80
N PRO A 163 17.11 3.64 12.57
CA PRO A 163 18.18 3.43 11.59
C PRO A 163 19.54 3.96 12.03
N PHE A 164 19.59 4.93 12.95
CA PHE A 164 20.80 5.66 13.32
C PHE A 164 21.46 5.16 14.60
N VAL A 165 20.83 4.22 15.29
CA VAL A 165 21.32 3.65 16.56
C VAL A 165 21.54 2.16 16.37
N THR A 166 22.72 1.67 16.75
CA THR A 166 22.94 0.22 16.84
C THR A 166 22.19 -0.29 18.06
N PRO A 167 21.24 -1.22 17.90
CA PRO A 167 20.50 -1.73 19.05
C PRO A 167 21.44 -2.52 19.98
N PRO A 168 21.10 -2.64 21.27
CA PRO A 168 21.78 -3.58 22.15
C PRO A 168 21.45 -5.03 21.72
N THR A 169 22.23 -6.00 22.22
CA THR A 169 21.93 -7.43 22.04
C THR A 169 20.83 -7.96 22.96
N ASN A 170 20.36 -7.14 23.92
CA ASN A 170 19.28 -7.50 24.82
C ASN A 170 17.92 -7.53 24.09
N PRO A 171 17.17 -8.66 24.11
CA PRO A 171 15.84 -8.78 23.51
C PRO A 171 14.81 -7.73 23.96
N SER A 172 14.95 -7.15 25.16
CA SER A 172 13.99 -6.17 25.69
C SER A 172 13.86 -4.92 24.82
N TYR A 173 14.90 -4.55 24.06
CA TYR A 173 14.89 -3.34 23.24
C TYR A 173 13.81 -3.37 22.17
N GLY A 174 13.63 -4.49 21.47
CA GLY A 174 12.58 -4.68 20.46
C GLY A 174 11.18 -4.68 21.08
N ILE A 175 11.05 -5.23 22.30
CA ILE A 175 9.81 -5.24 23.08
C ILE A 175 9.40 -3.83 23.47
N ASP A 176 10.34 -3.01 23.92
CA ASP A 176 10.02 -1.66 24.39
C ASP A 176 9.86 -0.65 23.26
N LYS A 177 10.60 -0.82 22.15
CA LYS A 177 10.72 0.20 21.10
C LYS A 177 10.02 -0.15 19.80
N VAL A 178 9.87 -1.43 19.45
CA VAL A 178 9.33 -1.84 18.15
C VAL A 178 7.90 -2.36 18.28
N ILE A 179 7.68 -3.29 19.21
CA ILE A 179 6.38 -3.97 19.40
C ILE A 179 5.19 -3.01 19.58
N PRO A 180 5.30 -1.95 20.41
CA PRO A 180 4.18 -1.03 20.61
C PRO A 180 3.72 -0.37 19.30
N MET A 181 4.63 -0.14 18.35
CA MET A 181 4.30 0.52 17.07
C MET A 181 3.71 -0.43 16.02
N ILE A 182 3.83 -1.75 16.19
CA ILE A 182 3.43 -2.73 15.16
C ILE A 182 1.99 -2.54 14.68
N PRO A 183 0.97 -2.36 15.55
CA PRO A 183 -0.39 -2.14 15.09
C PRO A 183 -0.50 -0.91 14.17
N ALA A 184 0.03 0.25 14.58
CA ALA A 184 0.03 1.43 13.75
C ALA A 184 0.80 1.23 12.43
N LEU A 185 1.99 0.62 12.48
CA LEU A 185 2.84 0.39 11.30
C LEU A 185 2.24 -0.60 10.30
N LEU A 186 1.36 -1.50 10.73
CA LEU A 186 0.74 -2.50 9.86
C LEU A 186 -0.56 -1.99 9.22
N ILE A 187 -1.48 -1.47 10.03
CA ILE A 187 -2.86 -1.21 9.58
C ILE A 187 -3.21 0.27 9.43
N LEU A 188 -2.42 1.19 10.00
CA LEU A 188 -2.73 2.62 10.00
C LEU A 188 -1.80 3.43 9.08
N VAL A 189 -0.49 3.32 9.28
CA VAL A 189 0.51 4.19 8.65
C VAL A 189 0.64 3.93 7.15
N PRO A 190 0.78 2.69 6.64
CA PRO A 190 0.99 2.47 5.21
C PRO A 190 -0.14 3.01 4.33
N PRO A 191 -1.44 2.81 4.66
CA PRO A 191 -2.53 3.41 3.89
C PRO A 191 -2.50 4.94 3.87
N ILE A 192 -2.15 5.59 4.98
CA ILE A 192 -2.01 7.06 5.06
C ILE A 192 -0.85 7.54 4.19
N LEU A 193 0.32 6.88 4.28
CA LEU A 193 1.47 7.20 3.44
C LEU A 193 1.14 7.03 1.96
N GLY A 194 0.45 5.96 1.59
CA GLY A 194 -0.04 5.74 0.22
C GLY A 194 -0.96 6.87 -0.25
N ALA A 195 -1.93 7.28 0.58
CA ALA A 195 -2.83 8.39 0.26
C ALA A 195 -2.09 9.73 0.09
N ILE A 196 -1.12 10.02 0.96
CA ILE A 196 -0.26 11.21 0.85
C ILE A 196 0.62 11.13 -0.40
N GLY A 197 1.18 9.97 -0.73
CA GLY A 197 1.98 9.74 -1.93
C GLY A 197 1.18 9.99 -3.22
N ILE A 198 -0.07 9.51 -3.27
CA ILE A 198 -1.01 9.82 -4.37
C ILE A 198 -1.28 11.33 -4.43
N ARG A 199 -1.53 11.97 -3.29
CA ARG A 199 -1.74 13.43 -3.23
C ARG A 199 -0.55 14.19 -3.80
N LEU A 200 0.67 13.84 -3.41
CA LEU A 200 1.90 14.45 -3.91
C LEU A 200 2.04 14.23 -5.41
N THR A 201 1.82 13.01 -5.89
CA THR A 201 1.89 12.65 -7.32
C THR A 201 0.90 13.45 -8.15
N LEU A 202 -0.36 13.57 -7.72
CA LEU A 202 -1.39 14.31 -8.44
C LEU A 202 -1.17 15.82 -8.37
N TYR A 203 -0.94 16.36 -7.17
CA TYR A 203 -1.02 17.80 -6.94
C TYR A 203 0.29 18.56 -6.99
N VAL A 204 1.40 17.88 -6.72
CA VAL A 204 2.75 18.43 -6.90
C VAL A 204 3.32 17.92 -8.22
N GLY A 205 3.21 16.63 -8.50
CA GLY A 205 3.74 15.99 -9.70
C GLY A 205 3.03 16.42 -10.99
N LEU A 206 1.88 15.80 -11.26
CA LEU A 206 1.11 15.96 -12.49
C LEU A 206 0.71 17.43 -12.74
N ASN A 207 0.27 18.12 -11.69
CA ASN A 207 -0.02 19.56 -11.76
C ASN A 207 1.19 20.38 -12.25
N SER A 208 2.39 20.13 -11.74
CA SER A 208 3.58 20.91 -12.14
C SER A 208 4.01 20.56 -13.56
N ILE A 209 3.94 19.28 -13.95
CA ILE A 209 4.21 18.83 -15.32
C ILE A 209 3.26 19.52 -16.31
N ILE A 210 1.95 19.51 -16.04
CA ILE A 210 0.97 20.17 -16.91
C ILE A 210 1.22 21.68 -16.98
N LYS A 211 1.56 22.34 -15.85
CA LYS A 211 1.95 23.76 -15.88
C LYS A 211 3.17 24.00 -16.76
N VAL A 212 4.19 23.16 -16.67
CA VAL A 212 5.43 23.28 -17.47
C VAL A 212 5.13 23.10 -18.95
N ILE A 213 4.41 22.04 -19.33
CA ILE A 213 4.04 21.75 -20.73
C ILE A 213 3.19 22.89 -21.30
N THR A 214 2.14 23.30 -20.60
CA THR A 214 1.23 24.35 -21.10
C THR A 214 1.91 25.71 -21.18
N SER A 215 2.82 26.03 -20.25
CA SER A 215 3.63 27.26 -20.33
C SER A 215 4.62 27.20 -21.48
N TYR A 216 5.27 26.05 -21.71
CA TYR A 216 6.16 25.86 -22.85
C TYR A 216 5.44 26.05 -24.19
N LEU A 217 4.25 25.46 -24.37
CA LEU A 217 3.47 25.60 -25.60
C LEU A 217 3.07 27.06 -25.87
N GLN A 218 2.67 27.79 -24.83
CA GLN A 218 2.32 29.21 -24.94
C GLN A 218 3.55 30.09 -25.20
N ASP A 219 4.64 29.90 -24.46
CA ASP A 219 5.86 30.70 -24.62
C ASP A 219 6.53 30.42 -25.98
N SER A 220 6.43 29.19 -26.50
CA SER A 220 6.94 28.81 -27.81
C SER A 220 6.13 29.43 -28.95
N SER A 221 4.80 29.51 -28.82
CA SER A 221 3.97 30.21 -29.81
C SER A 221 4.23 31.72 -29.83
N GLN A 222 4.67 32.28 -28.71
CA GLN A 222 5.13 33.68 -28.60
C GLN A 222 6.61 33.88 -28.95
N GLY A 223 7.34 32.81 -29.32
CA GLY A 223 8.77 32.86 -29.69
C GLY A 223 9.74 33.16 -28.55
N LYS A 224 9.32 33.01 -27.27
CA LYS A 224 10.14 33.34 -26.08
C LYS A 224 10.18 32.20 -25.05
N PRO A 225 10.63 30.99 -25.42
CA PRO A 225 10.68 29.85 -24.50
C PRO A 225 11.68 30.07 -23.35
N ARG A 226 11.28 29.72 -22.12
CA ARG A 226 12.10 29.87 -20.90
C ARG A 226 12.60 28.53 -20.38
N PHE A 227 13.44 27.85 -21.16
CA PHE A 227 13.92 26.49 -20.88
C PHE A 227 14.46 26.29 -19.47
N LEU A 228 15.25 27.23 -18.94
CA LEU A 228 15.80 27.15 -17.59
C LEU A 228 14.71 27.08 -16.50
N SER A 229 13.60 27.80 -16.68
CA SER A 229 12.46 27.74 -15.74
C SER A 229 11.74 26.39 -15.79
N TYR A 230 11.67 25.76 -16.97
CA TYR A 230 11.02 24.45 -17.12
C TYR A 230 11.87 23.35 -16.50
N VAL A 231 13.18 23.36 -16.79
CA VAL A 231 14.15 22.41 -16.22
C VAL A 231 14.18 22.53 -14.70
N SER A 232 14.27 23.74 -14.16
CA SER A 232 14.20 24.00 -12.71
C SER A 232 12.96 23.38 -12.06
N ALA A 233 11.78 23.52 -12.69
CA ALA A 233 10.54 22.96 -12.16
C ALA A 233 10.53 21.42 -12.18
N ILE A 234 11.04 20.81 -13.25
CA ILE A 234 11.16 19.35 -13.36
C ILE A 234 12.19 18.81 -12.35
N GLU A 235 13.35 19.47 -12.23
CA GLU A 235 14.38 19.09 -11.28
C GLU A 235 13.89 19.16 -9.82
N GLY A 236 13.14 20.22 -9.48
CA GLY A 236 12.52 20.34 -8.16
C GLY A 236 11.51 19.22 -7.89
N LEU A 237 10.75 18.81 -8.92
CA LEU A 237 9.82 17.69 -8.83
C LEU A 237 10.53 16.35 -8.61
N VAL A 238 11.65 16.12 -9.31
CA VAL A 238 12.51 14.94 -9.10
C VAL A 238 13.09 14.95 -7.68
N GLY A 239 13.57 16.10 -7.20
CA GLY A 239 14.05 16.26 -5.82
C GLY A 239 12.97 15.93 -4.79
N ILE A 240 11.73 16.40 -4.96
CA ILE A 240 10.60 16.06 -4.08
C ILE A 240 10.32 14.56 -4.11
N ALA A 241 10.36 13.92 -5.27
CA ALA A 241 10.14 12.48 -5.39
C ALA A 241 11.21 11.67 -4.65
N ILE A 242 12.49 12.08 -4.75
CA ILE A 242 13.60 11.44 -4.03
C ILE A 242 13.48 11.67 -2.52
N LEU A 243 13.11 12.88 -2.07
CA LEU A 243 12.86 13.13 -0.65
C LEU A 243 11.69 12.31 -0.12
N TRP A 244 10.63 12.16 -0.90
CA TRP A 244 9.51 11.29 -0.55
C TRP A 244 9.96 9.82 -0.44
N ALA A 245 10.76 9.33 -1.38
CA ALA A 245 11.34 7.99 -1.31
C ALA A 245 12.23 7.82 -0.06
N GLY A 246 13.11 8.78 0.23
CA GLY A 246 13.95 8.77 1.42
C GLY A 246 13.15 8.83 2.74
N PHE A 247 12.01 9.52 2.75
CA PHE A 247 11.08 9.48 3.89
C PHE A 247 10.42 8.11 4.06
N ASN A 248 10.05 7.44 2.96
CA ASN A 248 9.46 6.09 3.03
C ASN A 248 10.47 5.02 3.49
N MET A 249 11.77 5.24 3.31
CA MET A 249 12.83 4.33 3.81
C MET A 249 12.87 4.23 5.35
N PHE A 250 12.18 5.09 6.10
CA PHE A 250 12.02 4.90 7.55
C PHE A 250 11.01 3.80 7.91
N PHE A 251 10.15 3.41 6.96
CA PHE A 251 9.06 2.45 7.14
C PHE A 251 9.35 1.11 6.46
N THR A 252 10.62 0.75 6.29
CA THR A 252 11.01 -0.57 5.76
C THR A 252 10.66 -1.67 6.75
N ASP A 253 10.48 -2.88 6.24
CA ASP A 253 10.27 -4.10 7.03
C ASP A 253 11.55 -4.58 7.72
N GLN A 254 12.72 -4.13 7.25
CA GLN A 254 14.02 -4.49 7.79
C GLN A 254 14.91 -3.25 7.97
N ILE A 255 15.52 -3.15 9.16
CA ILE A 255 16.52 -2.14 9.50
C ILE A 255 17.81 -2.88 9.84
N ASP A 256 18.91 -2.47 9.21
CA ASP A 256 20.23 -3.04 9.38
C ASP A 256 21.31 -1.96 9.60
N TYR A 257 22.56 -2.41 9.72
CA TYR A 257 23.72 -1.56 9.91
C TYR A 257 24.00 -0.59 8.74
N ASN A 258 23.42 -0.81 7.55
CA ASN A 258 23.60 0.02 6.36
C ASN A 258 22.44 0.99 6.10
N THR A 259 21.28 0.75 6.71
CA THR A 259 20.05 1.51 6.49
C THR A 259 20.25 3.02 6.70
N ARG A 260 21.05 3.43 7.70
CA ARG A 260 21.44 4.84 7.91
C ARG A 260 22.06 5.51 6.68
N TYR A 261 22.92 4.81 5.96
CA TYR A 261 23.64 5.36 4.82
C TYR A 261 22.71 5.48 3.61
N ALA A 262 21.83 4.49 3.41
CA ALA A 262 20.82 4.53 2.36
C ALA A 262 19.85 5.70 2.56
N ILE A 263 19.33 5.89 3.77
CA ILE A 263 18.45 7.01 4.12
C ILE A 263 19.19 8.34 3.94
N ALA A 264 20.36 8.49 4.56
CA ALA A 264 21.13 9.73 4.51
C ALA A 264 21.53 10.11 3.07
N GLY A 265 21.98 9.14 2.27
CA GLY A 265 22.35 9.34 0.86
C GLY A 265 21.17 9.77 0.00
N THR A 266 20.02 9.11 0.16
CA THR A 266 18.79 9.43 -0.58
C THR A 266 18.28 10.82 -0.22
N LEU A 267 18.21 11.15 1.07
CA LEU A 267 17.78 12.48 1.51
C LEU A 267 18.75 13.57 1.04
N LEU A 268 20.07 13.35 1.14
CA LEU A 268 21.09 14.29 0.68
C LEU A 268 20.95 14.57 -0.83
N ALA A 269 20.79 13.53 -1.65
CA ALA A 269 20.56 13.67 -3.09
C ALA A 269 19.28 14.48 -3.38
N GLY A 270 18.20 14.20 -2.64
CA GLY A 270 16.95 14.96 -2.74
C GLY A 270 17.14 16.45 -2.41
N PHE A 271 17.77 16.78 -1.28
CA PHE A 271 18.04 18.16 -0.88
C PHE A 271 18.93 18.91 -1.88
N VAL A 272 19.95 18.25 -2.43
CA VAL A 272 20.83 18.84 -3.45
C VAL A 272 20.05 19.21 -4.71
N LEU A 273 19.15 18.33 -5.19
CA LEU A 273 18.29 18.63 -6.33
C LEU A 273 17.32 19.78 -6.06
N ILE A 274 16.75 19.85 -4.86
CA ILE A 274 15.92 21.00 -4.46
C ILE A 274 16.75 22.29 -4.44
N ALA A 275 17.97 22.26 -3.93
CA ALA A 275 18.86 23.42 -3.92
C ALA A 275 19.16 23.91 -5.35
N PHE A 276 19.51 23.01 -6.28
CA PHE A 276 19.71 23.36 -7.69
C PHE A 276 18.44 23.95 -8.32
N SER A 277 17.29 23.33 -8.07
CA SER A 277 16.00 23.82 -8.56
C SER A 277 15.71 25.25 -8.08
N ILE A 278 15.93 25.54 -6.79
CA ILE A 278 15.71 26.87 -6.22
C ILE A 278 16.67 27.90 -6.84
N LEU A 279 17.96 27.57 -6.93
CA LEU A 279 18.97 28.46 -7.53
C LEU A 279 18.65 28.77 -8.99
N ASP A 280 18.20 27.79 -9.77
CA ASP A 280 17.78 28.00 -11.15
C ASP A 280 16.50 28.79 -11.28
N LYS A 281 15.56 28.60 -10.35
CA LYS A 281 14.34 29.40 -10.32
C LYS A 281 14.65 30.88 -10.09
N ILE A 282 15.70 31.19 -9.33
CA ILE A 282 16.18 32.56 -9.14
C ILE A 282 16.86 33.06 -10.42
N ARG A 283 17.77 32.27 -11.00
CA ARG A 283 18.53 32.63 -12.21
C ARG A 283 17.68 32.73 -13.48
N SER A 284 16.60 31.96 -13.57
CA SER A 284 15.67 31.95 -14.71
C SER A 284 14.87 33.25 -14.88
N ARG A 285 14.96 34.18 -13.91
CA ARG A 285 14.46 35.55 -14.08
C ARG A 285 15.27 36.35 -15.10
N VAL A 286 16.53 35.97 -15.32
CA VAL A 286 17.48 36.66 -16.22
C VAL A 286 17.90 35.76 -17.37
N LEU A 287 18.15 34.47 -17.11
CA LEU A 287 18.66 33.51 -18.08
C LEU A 287 17.55 32.62 -18.65
N THR A 288 17.57 32.39 -19.97
CA THR A 288 16.58 31.53 -20.65
C THR A 288 17.05 30.09 -20.83
N HIS A 289 18.36 29.85 -20.93
CA HIS A 289 18.96 28.53 -21.15
C HIS A 289 19.94 28.14 -20.04
N MET A 290 20.14 26.83 -19.86
CA MET A 290 21.12 26.30 -18.93
C MET A 290 22.51 26.25 -19.56
N LEU A 291 23.54 26.61 -18.80
CA LEU A 291 24.94 26.49 -19.22
C LEU A 291 25.37 25.01 -19.17
N LYS A 292 26.17 24.55 -20.15
CA LYS A 292 26.68 23.17 -20.19
C LYS A 292 27.43 22.79 -18.90
N ARG A 293 28.24 23.69 -18.35
CA ARG A 293 28.96 23.50 -17.09
C ARG A 293 28.03 23.16 -15.93
N ASP A 294 26.88 23.83 -15.85
CA ASP A 294 25.93 23.63 -14.76
C ASP A 294 25.26 22.26 -14.84
N VAL A 295 25.05 21.72 -16.05
CA VAL A 295 24.58 20.34 -16.25
C VAL A 295 25.61 19.35 -15.68
N TYR A 296 26.88 19.50 -16.04
CA TYR A 296 27.95 18.61 -15.59
C TYR A 296 28.11 18.60 -14.07
N ILE A 297 28.07 19.79 -13.43
CA ILE A 297 28.18 19.90 -11.98
C ILE A 297 27.09 19.08 -11.28
N ARG A 298 25.85 19.14 -11.74
CA ARG A 298 24.72 18.42 -11.12
C ARG A 298 24.87 16.92 -11.23
N VAL A 299 25.12 16.43 -12.45
CA VAL A 299 25.28 15.01 -12.73
C VAL A 299 26.45 14.46 -11.93
N LEU A 300 27.59 15.17 -11.93
CA LEU A 300 28.76 14.77 -11.15
C LEU A 300 28.47 14.78 -9.65
N THR A 301 27.73 15.78 -9.14
CA THR A 301 27.38 15.84 -7.71
C THR A 301 26.55 14.63 -7.30
N LEU A 302 25.55 14.23 -8.09
CA LEU A 302 24.74 13.04 -7.80
C LEU A 302 25.56 11.75 -7.88
N ILE A 303 26.44 11.64 -8.88
CA ILE A 303 27.36 10.50 -9.00
C ILE A 303 28.28 10.43 -7.78
N VAL A 304 28.85 11.56 -7.34
CA VAL A 304 29.72 11.63 -6.16
C VAL A 304 28.97 11.19 -4.91
N ILE A 305 27.73 11.65 -4.70
CA ILE A 305 26.90 11.21 -3.57
C ILE A 305 26.69 9.69 -3.63
N ALA A 306 26.30 9.16 -4.79
CA ALA A 306 26.07 7.72 -4.97
C ALA A 306 27.34 6.89 -4.71
N VAL A 307 28.49 7.34 -5.20
CA VAL A 307 29.79 6.67 -5.00
C VAL A 307 30.21 6.72 -3.52
N VAL A 308 30.08 7.87 -2.86
CA VAL A 308 30.44 8.02 -1.44
C VAL A 308 29.55 7.14 -0.56
N VAL A 309 28.24 7.15 -0.80
CA VAL A 309 27.27 6.33 -0.04
C VAL A 309 27.50 4.85 -0.31
N GLY A 310 27.68 4.46 -1.59
CA GLY A 310 27.96 3.08 -1.96
C GLY A 310 29.28 2.57 -1.38
N ALA A 311 30.33 3.40 -1.37
CA ALA A 311 31.60 3.07 -0.73
C ALA A 311 31.45 2.92 0.78
N ALA A 312 30.73 3.83 1.45
CA ALA A 312 30.48 3.74 2.89
C ALA A 312 29.71 2.45 3.25
N MET A 313 28.67 2.12 2.49
CA MET A 313 27.91 0.86 2.67
C MET A 313 28.79 -0.37 2.40
N SER A 314 29.63 -0.33 1.36
CA SER A 314 30.54 -1.42 1.03
C SER A 314 31.58 -1.66 2.13
N VAL A 315 32.22 -0.60 2.63
CA VAL A 315 33.17 -0.69 3.75
C VAL A 315 32.47 -1.23 5.00
N ASN A 316 31.28 -0.73 5.30
CA ASN A 316 30.51 -1.16 6.46
C ASN A 316 30.07 -2.63 6.34
N ASN A 317 29.75 -3.10 5.13
CA ASN A 317 29.50 -4.50 4.84
C ASN A 317 30.75 -5.37 5.05
N SER A 318 31.93 -4.92 4.60
CA SER A 318 33.20 -5.62 4.85
C SER A 318 33.53 -5.71 6.35
N ILE A 319 33.27 -4.64 7.12
CA ILE A 319 33.44 -4.66 8.58
C ILE A 319 32.43 -5.63 9.20
N ALA A 320 31.18 -5.61 8.76
CA ALA A 320 30.14 -6.50 9.27
C ALA A 320 30.43 -7.97 8.97
N ASP A 321 31.05 -8.29 7.84
CA ASP A 321 31.48 -9.66 7.51
C ASP A 321 32.61 -10.12 8.43
N ALA A 322 33.62 -9.26 8.67
CA ALA A 322 34.72 -9.55 9.57
C ALA A 322 34.29 -9.62 11.06
N ARG A 323 33.28 -8.84 11.46
CA ARG A 323 32.78 -8.70 12.83
C ARG A 323 31.29 -8.98 12.95
N LYS A 324 30.87 -10.14 12.41
CA LYS A 324 29.46 -10.50 12.26
C LYS A 324 28.66 -10.45 13.56
N ILE A 325 29.24 -10.90 14.67
CA ILE A 325 28.55 -10.90 15.98
C ILE A 325 28.32 -9.47 16.49
N GLU A 326 29.27 -8.55 16.31
CA GLU A 326 29.16 -7.18 16.80
C GLU A 326 28.26 -6.31 15.91
N PHE A 327 28.30 -6.53 14.58
CA PHE A 327 27.62 -5.67 13.61
C PHE A 327 26.25 -6.21 13.17
N LEU A 328 26.14 -7.51 12.89
CA LEU A 328 24.88 -8.13 12.47
C LEU A 328 24.11 -8.71 13.67
N GLY A 329 24.83 -9.24 14.65
CA GLY A 329 24.27 -9.89 15.84
C GLY A 329 23.19 -9.08 16.56
N PRO A 330 23.37 -7.78 16.83
CA PRO A 330 22.33 -6.99 17.50
C PRO A 330 21.01 -6.93 16.72
N TYR A 331 21.06 -6.71 15.40
CA TYR A 331 19.85 -6.66 14.57
C TYR A 331 19.16 -8.03 14.50
N THR A 332 19.93 -9.11 14.35
CA THR A 332 19.38 -10.48 14.38
C THR A 332 18.77 -10.81 15.74
N ALA A 333 19.39 -10.41 16.85
CA ALA A 333 18.84 -10.61 18.19
C ALA A 333 17.49 -9.90 18.37
N GLN A 334 17.37 -8.66 17.90
CA GLN A 334 16.10 -7.93 17.93
C GLN A 334 15.03 -8.58 17.03
N GLN A 335 15.40 -9.02 15.83
CA GLN A 335 14.49 -9.72 14.93
C GLN A 335 13.96 -11.02 15.55
N ILE A 336 14.84 -11.82 16.16
CA ILE A 336 14.44 -13.03 16.90
C ILE A 336 13.49 -12.68 18.03
N SER A 337 13.78 -11.62 18.80
CA SER A 337 12.94 -11.20 19.92
C SER A 337 11.52 -10.82 19.47
N VAL A 338 11.41 -9.99 18.43
CA VAL A 338 10.10 -9.58 17.89
C VAL A 338 9.34 -10.79 17.35
N ASN A 339 10.02 -11.69 16.63
CA ASN A 339 9.39 -12.90 16.10
C ASN A 339 8.91 -13.85 17.20
N ARG A 340 9.70 -14.04 18.27
CA ARG A 340 9.29 -14.84 19.44
C ARG A 340 8.04 -14.28 20.09
N TYR A 341 7.98 -12.97 20.26
CA TYR A 341 6.80 -12.29 20.80
C TYR A 341 5.58 -12.46 19.89
N LEU A 342 5.73 -12.24 18.58
CA LEU A 342 4.62 -12.35 17.62
C LEU A 342 4.08 -13.79 17.50
N ALA A 343 4.96 -14.79 17.65
CA ALA A 343 4.59 -16.20 17.63
C ALA A 343 4.19 -16.73 19.02
N ASP A 344 4.10 -15.85 20.04
CA ASP A 344 3.77 -16.22 21.42
C ASP A 344 4.64 -17.38 21.97
N LEU A 345 5.88 -17.50 21.49
CA LEU A 345 6.78 -18.61 21.83
C LEU A 345 7.11 -18.63 23.32
N ASP A 346 7.10 -17.46 23.98
CA ASP A 346 7.34 -17.35 25.42
C ASP A 346 6.15 -17.86 26.26
N LYS A 347 5.00 -18.14 25.64
CA LYS A 347 3.82 -18.77 26.26
C LYS A 347 3.78 -20.29 26.04
N ILE A 348 4.70 -20.85 25.25
CA ILE A 348 4.75 -22.29 24.99
C ILE A 348 5.29 -22.99 26.24
N GLN A 349 4.51 -23.90 26.78
CA GLN A 349 4.93 -24.79 27.85
C GLN A 349 5.55 -26.05 27.24
N GLU A 350 6.88 -26.15 27.30
CA GLU A 350 7.58 -27.37 26.91
C GLU A 350 7.41 -28.44 27.99
N ASN A 351 6.70 -29.52 27.66
CA ASN A 351 6.59 -30.70 28.52
C ASN A 351 7.47 -31.81 27.93
N THR A 352 8.59 -32.12 28.57
CA THR A 352 9.43 -33.24 28.17
C THR A 352 8.77 -34.55 28.59
N HIS A 353 8.26 -35.33 27.64
CA HIS A 353 7.74 -36.68 27.90
C HIS A 353 8.91 -37.68 28.00
N ASP A 354 9.56 -37.72 29.16
CA ASP A 354 10.65 -38.67 29.43
C ASP A 354 10.04 -39.99 29.94
N VAL A 355 9.72 -40.91 29.01
CA VAL A 355 9.23 -42.26 29.34
C VAL A 355 10.39 -43.06 29.94
N LYS A 356 10.54 -42.98 31.26
CA LYS A 356 11.48 -43.85 31.97
C LYS A 356 10.96 -45.29 31.94
N LEU A 357 11.55 -46.10 31.07
CA LEU A 357 11.31 -47.55 31.04
C LEU A 357 11.76 -48.15 32.38
N GLN A 358 10.81 -48.58 33.18
CA GLN A 358 11.11 -49.32 34.41
C GLN A 358 11.39 -50.78 34.04
N SER A 359 12.61 -51.25 34.31
CA SER A 359 12.98 -52.64 34.05
C SER A 359 12.21 -53.59 34.97
N VAL A 360 11.47 -54.54 34.40
CA VAL A 360 10.81 -55.61 35.17
C VAL A 360 11.81 -56.74 35.40
N SER A 361 11.96 -57.19 36.65
CA SER A 361 12.80 -58.35 36.98
C SER A 361 12.31 -59.60 36.23
N PRO A 362 13.20 -60.46 35.69
CA PRO A 362 12.81 -61.67 34.96
C PRO A 362 11.82 -62.57 35.69
N ASN A 363 11.95 -62.67 37.02
CA ASN A 363 11.09 -63.50 37.86
C ASN A 363 9.66 -62.94 37.99
N ASN A 364 9.46 -61.65 37.72
CA ASN A 364 8.18 -60.95 37.84
C ASN A 364 7.49 -60.74 36.48
N ILE A 365 8.12 -61.12 35.35
CA ILE A 365 7.56 -60.92 34.01
C ILE A 365 6.20 -61.60 33.89
N GLN A 366 6.07 -62.85 34.35
CA GLN A 366 4.81 -63.58 34.23
C GLN A 366 3.67 -62.91 35.01
N ASN A 367 3.94 -62.44 36.22
CA ASN A 367 2.96 -61.72 37.03
C ASN A 367 2.60 -60.38 36.39
N TYR A 368 3.59 -59.66 35.84
CA TYR A 368 3.38 -58.39 35.16
C TYR A 368 2.52 -58.55 33.89
N VAL A 369 2.79 -59.60 33.09
CA VAL A 369 2.00 -59.94 31.90
C VAL A 369 0.56 -60.30 32.29
N ASN A 370 0.37 -61.08 33.35
CA ASN A 370 -0.95 -61.47 33.83
C ASN A 370 -1.75 -60.27 34.36
N GLN A 371 -1.10 -59.36 35.10
CA GLN A 371 -1.71 -58.15 35.67
C GLN A 371 -2.13 -57.14 34.60
N ASN A 372 -1.42 -57.10 33.47
CA ASN A 372 -1.72 -56.20 32.34
C ASN A 372 -2.32 -56.96 31.15
N SER A 373 -2.88 -58.15 31.39
CA SER A 373 -3.44 -59.00 30.34
C SER A 373 -4.65 -58.36 29.65
N ASP A 374 -5.39 -57.48 30.33
CA ASP A 374 -6.44 -56.64 29.75
C ASP A 374 -5.91 -55.75 28.62
N VAL A 375 -4.68 -55.26 28.75
CA VAL A 375 -4.00 -54.44 27.73
C VAL A 375 -3.34 -55.33 26.69
N LEU A 376 -2.53 -56.30 27.12
CA LEU A 376 -1.72 -57.14 26.23
C LEU A 376 -2.58 -58.03 25.31
N ASN A 377 -3.78 -58.44 25.74
CA ASN A 377 -4.69 -59.23 24.92
C ASN A 377 -5.47 -58.40 23.88
N VAL A 378 -5.48 -57.07 24.01
CA VAL A 378 -6.20 -56.14 23.12
C VAL A 378 -5.26 -55.42 22.17
N ILE A 379 -3.96 -55.37 22.47
CA ILE A 379 -2.93 -54.92 21.53
C ILE A 379 -2.88 -55.90 20.35
N ARG A 380 -3.58 -55.56 19.27
CA ARG A 380 -3.21 -56.09 17.94
C ARG A 380 -1.86 -55.52 17.57
N VAL A 381 -1.06 -56.32 16.86
CA VAL A 381 0.15 -55.85 16.18
C VAL A 381 -0.19 -54.54 15.46
N TRP A 382 0.54 -53.49 15.83
CA TRP A 382 0.35 -52.16 15.31
C TRP A 382 0.46 -52.15 13.78
N ASP A 383 -0.64 -51.85 13.09
CA ASP A 383 -0.66 -51.66 11.65
C ASP A 383 -0.89 -50.18 11.34
N TRP A 384 0.23 -49.50 11.15
CA TRP A 384 0.32 -48.08 10.84
C TRP A 384 -0.52 -47.70 9.60
N GLN A 385 -0.58 -48.56 8.58
CA GLN A 385 -1.35 -48.31 7.36
C GLN A 385 -2.86 -48.46 7.59
N ALA A 386 -3.28 -49.50 8.30
CA ALA A 386 -4.70 -49.72 8.62
C ALA A 386 -5.26 -48.62 9.54
N ALA A 387 -4.45 -48.14 10.48
CA ALA A 387 -4.80 -47.03 11.37
C ALA A 387 -5.05 -45.73 10.58
N PHE A 388 -4.15 -45.37 9.65
CA PHE A 388 -4.35 -44.20 8.82
C PHE A 388 -5.52 -44.31 7.85
N ALA A 389 -5.74 -45.50 7.28
CA ALA A 389 -6.91 -45.73 6.43
C ALA A 389 -8.23 -45.47 7.16
N LYS A 390 -8.27 -45.69 8.48
CA LYS A 390 -9.45 -45.46 9.32
C LYS A 390 -9.57 -44.02 9.83
N LEU A 391 -8.45 -43.34 10.12
CA LEU A 391 -8.45 -41.98 10.66
C LEU A 391 -8.64 -40.89 9.59
N LYS A 392 -8.13 -41.11 8.37
CA LYS A 392 -8.18 -40.13 7.27
C LYS A 392 -9.59 -39.69 6.84
N PRO A 393 -10.61 -40.58 6.84
CA PRO A 393 -11.98 -40.18 6.56
C PRO A 393 -12.63 -39.32 7.66
N GLU A 394 -12.28 -39.54 8.93
CA GLU A 394 -12.91 -38.89 10.11
C GLU A 394 -12.52 -37.41 10.26
N ILE A 395 -11.30 -37.04 9.86
CA ILE A 395 -10.79 -35.67 9.97
C ILE A 395 -11.16 -34.76 8.78
N GLY A 396 -11.67 -35.34 7.68
CA GLY A 396 -11.85 -34.63 6.42
C GLY A 396 -10.53 -34.30 5.72
N LEU A 397 -10.57 -34.08 4.39
CA LEU A 397 -9.40 -33.73 3.60
C LEU A 397 -9.03 -32.25 3.84
N ILE A 398 -8.31 -31.97 4.92
CA ILE A 398 -7.73 -30.65 5.17
C ILE A 398 -6.46 -30.52 4.31
N PRO A 399 -6.43 -29.66 3.28
CA PRO A 399 -5.40 -29.71 2.23
C PRO A 399 -3.99 -29.26 2.66
N TYR A 400 -3.83 -28.72 3.86
CA TYR A 400 -2.57 -28.17 4.39
C TYR A 400 -2.07 -28.89 5.65
N VAL A 401 -2.71 -30.00 6.03
CA VAL A 401 -2.35 -30.81 7.20
C VAL A 401 -2.26 -32.27 6.76
N ASP A 402 -1.18 -32.93 7.13
CA ASP A 402 -1.02 -34.38 6.98
C ASP A 402 -0.81 -35.01 8.35
N PHE A 403 -0.98 -36.32 8.45
CA PHE A 403 -0.64 -37.02 9.67
C PHE A 403 0.88 -37.18 9.80
N GLU A 404 1.39 -36.97 11.01
CA GLU A 404 2.80 -37.18 11.32
C GLU A 404 3.02 -38.53 11.97
N ASP A 405 2.20 -38.86 12.97
CA ASP A 405 2.25 -40.12 13.69
C ASP A 405 0.85 -40.55 14.13
N ASN A 406 0.69 -41.81 14.48
CA ASN A 406 -0.51 -42.35 15.11
C ASN A 406 -0.15 -43.09 16.40
N ASP A 407 -1.07 -43.11 17.36
CA ASP A 407 -0.90 -43.85 18.61
C ASP A 407 -2.27 -44.33 19.14
N ILE A 408 -2.28 -45.15 20.17
CA ILE A 408 -3.47 -45.55 20.91
C ILE A 408 -3.42 -44.93 22.31
N LEU A 409 -4.41 -44.08 22.60
CA LEU A 409 -4.56 -43.47 23.91
C LEU A 409 -5.63 -44.20 24.72
N ARG A 410 -5.29 -44.62 25.94
CA ARG A 410 -6.27 -45.15 26.90
C ARG A 410 -6.82 -44.00 27.73
N PHE A 411 -8.12 -43.79 27.68
CA PHE A 411 -8.82 -42.84 28.54
C PHE A 411 -10.10 -43.46 29.08
N ASN A 412 -10.31 -43.39 30.40
CA ASN A 412 -11.49 -43.91 31.07
C ASN A 412 -11.88 -45.36 30.67
N ASN A 413 -10.92 -46.29 30.75
CA ASN A 413 -11.08 -47.70 30.33
C ASN A 413 -11.49 -47.93 28.86
N THR A 414 -11.39 -46.93 28.00
CA THR A 414 -11.64 -47.02 26.56
C THR A 414 -10.36 -46.73 25.79
N LEU A 415 -10.12 -47.48 24.70
CA LEU A 415 -9.01 -47.23 23.80
C LEU A 415 -9.47 -46.33 22.66
N TYR A 416 -8.75 -45.24 22.47
CA TYR A 416 -8.96 -44.28 21.39
C TYR A 416 -7.78 -44.34 20.44
N TRP A 417 -8.06 -44.25 19.15
CA TRP A 417 -7.03 -43.94 18.17
C TRP A 417 -6.74 -42.44 18.26
N THR A 418 -5.47 -42.10 18.40
CA THR A 418 -5.00 -40.72 18.34
C THR A 418 -4.01 -40.60 17.19
N ALA A 419 -3.90 -39.41 16.62
CA ALA A 419 -2.89 -39.11 15.63
C ALA A 419 -2.40 -37.68 15.77
N SER A 420 -1.09 -37.52 15.65
CA SER A 420 -0.48 -36.21 15.54
C SER A 420 -0.55 -35.74 14.10
N MET A 421 -0.73 -34.43 13.93
CA MET A 421 -0.87 -33.78 12.65
C MET A 421 0.29 -32.83 12.44
N LYS A 422 0.84 -32.81 11.24
CA LYS A 422 1.86 -31.86 10.80
C LYS A 422 1.34 -30.97 9.67
N PRO A 423 1.77 -29.71 9.61
CA PRO A 423 1.53 -28.88 8.45
C PRO A 423 2.30 -29.43 7.23
N ILE A 424 1.66 -29.41 6.06
CA ILE A 424 2.35 -29.67 4.79
C ILE A 424 3.16 -28.42 4.45
N LEU A 425 4.48 -28.52 4.58
CA LEU A 425 5.38 -27.44 4.19
C LEU A 425 5.42 -27.32 2.65
N PRO A 426 5.34 -26.11 2.07
CA PRO A 426 5.54 -25.91 0.64
C PRO A 426 6.95 -26.37 0.23
N PRO A 427 7.11 -26.97 -0.97
CA PRO A 427 8.38 -27.50 -1.45
C PRO A 427 9.47 -26.44 -1.64
#